data_AF-A0A4Y4AZ70-F1
#
_entry.id   AF-A0A4Y4AZ70-F1
#
_cell.length_a   1.000
_cell.length_b   1.000
_cell.length_c   1.000
_cell.angle_alpha   90.00
_cell.angle_beta   90.00
_cell.angle_gamma   90.00
#
_symmetry.space_group_name_H-M   'P 1'
#
loop_
_entity.id
_entity.type
_entity.pdbx_description
1 polymer ?
#
loop_
_entity_poly.entity_id
_entity_poly.type
_entity_poly.pdbx_seq_one_letter_code
_entity_poly.pdbx_strand_id
1 'polypeptide(L)'
;MNKFIISRLDIKVLLFVAILFSINVHSQKLSVKKGIAYFNADTIIGPKFKVPESWDKVIIKKNVTVTGSFYMPTRTRPIEFAGESRETSIIQGDGSRPTDDGIKGRSYSAIRCDKDPDVYIHDLKITKPMKFHIHGGFGNVIVERCNIIAGSHTTTTDGIHGGIGKTVVKDCFIDVYDDALYTIECKLVENTTFVHNKNGSPFMVSWGASVPDNHTCVIKNCTVIDNYEDEGYHHGIVGWAGKKEQKSQTMHLKFEGTFTRKVNPGKKESPMYTIGRPGKEGVNDAILKIEGNCISKESIKIRGNTNSKVEFVNCISKSDSTTH
;
A
#
# COMPACT_ATOMS: atom_id res chain seq x y z
N MET A 1 -32.73 87.58 -5.54
CA MET A 1 -33.64 86.51 -6.02
C MET A 1 -33.08 85.95 -7.31
N ASN A 2 -32.46 84.77 -7.28
CA ASN A 2 -32.16 83.99 -8.49
C ASN A 2 -32.30 82.51 -8.12
N LYS A 3 -33.32 81.87 -8.70
CA LYS A 3 -33.62 80.44 -8.53
C LYS A 3 -32.68 79.64 -9.43
N PHE A 4 -31.88 78.76 -8.83
CA PHE A 4 -31.13 77.74 -9.56
C PHE A 4 -32.06 76.56 -9.91
N ILE A 5 -32.15 76.26 -11.20
CA ILE A 5 -32.80 75.08 -11.75
C ILE A 5 -31.73 74.00 -11.90
N ILE A 6 -31.90 72.87 -11.21
CA ILE A 6 -31.06 71.68 -11.39
C ILE A 6 -31.66 70.86 -12.53
N SER A 7 -31.00 70.86 -13.69
CA SER A 7 -31.31 69.94 -14.79
C SER A 7 -30.72 68.57 -14.53
N ARG A 8 -31.55 67.53 -14.63
CA ARG A 8 -31.16 66.12 -14.60
C ARG A 8 -30.11 65.84 -15.69
N LEU A 9 -28.91 65.46 -15.28
CA LEU A 9 -27.86 64.98 -16.18
C LEU A 9 -27.53 63.51 -15.84
N ASP A 10 -27.99 62.65 -16.73
CA ASP A 10 -27.52 61.31 -17.09
C ASP A 10 -26.67 60.50 -16.08
N ILE A 11 -27.38 59.75 -15.23
CA ILE A 11 -26.88 58.49 -14.68
C ILE A 11 -27.08 57.39 -15.75
N LYS A 12 -26.16 57.33 -16.72
CA LYS A 12 -25.86 56.09 -17.47
C LYS A 12 -24.60 55.50 -16.86
N VAL A 13 -24.76 55.02 -15.64
CA VAL A 13 -23.79 54.22 -14.89
C VAL A 13 -23.49 52.95 -15.69
N LEU A 14 -22.24 52.85 -16.13
CA LEU A 14 -21.40 51.65 -16.09
C LEU A 14 -22.16 50.31 -16.06
N LEU A 15 -22.81 49.92 -17.16
CA LEU A 15 -23.38 48.58 -17.34
C LEU A 15 -22.81 47.89 -18.58
N PHE A 16 -21.51 48.08 -18.85
CA PHE A 16 -20.89 47.58 -20.07
C PHE A 16 -19.43 47.13 -19.93
N VAL A 17 -18.99 46.57 -18.79
CA VAL A 17 -17.69 45.84 -18.70
C VAL A 17 -17.70 44.73 -17.64
N ALA A 18 -18.76 43.90 -17.60
CA ALA A 18 -18.76 42.69 -16.76
C ALA A 18 -19.31 41.44 -17.48
N ILE A 19 -19.35 41.48 -18.82
CA ILE A 19 -19.75 40.36 -19.68
C ILE A 19 -18.68 40.13 -20.74
N LEU A 20 -17.43 39.97 -20.31
CA LEU A 20 -16.37 39.42 -21.14
C LEU A 20 -15.49 38.54 -20.24
N PHE A 21 -15.59 37.24 -20.48
CA PHE A 21 -14.72 36.18 -19.96
C PHE A 21 -14.99 35.60 -18.56
N SER A 22 -16.25 35.25 -18.29
CA SER A 22 -16.49 33.95 -17.64
C SER A 22 -16.25 32.84 -18.67
N ILE A 23 -14.99 32.67 -19.10
CA ILE A 23 -14.59 31.44 -19.78
C ILE A 23 -14.74 30.39 -18.70
N ASN A 24 -15.84 29.65 -18.73
CA ASN A 24 -15.89 28.33 -18.16
C ASN A 24 -14.84 27.51 -18.91
N VAL A 25 -13.57 27.66 -18.51
CA VAL A 25 -12.52 26.70 -18.82
C VAL A 25 -12.96 25.46 -18.09
N HIS A 26 -13.78 24.65 -18.77
CA HIS A 26 -14.10 23.30 -18.36
C HIS A 26 -12.78 22.55 -18.44
N SER A 27 -11.98 22.68 -17.38
CA SER A 27 -10.71 21.98 -17.25
C SER A 27 -11.03 20.51 -17.46
N GLN A 28 -10.47 19.94 -18.53
CA GLN A 28 -10.70 18.53 -18.83
C GLN A 28 -10.21 17.71 -17.64
N LYS A 29 -11.15 17.05 -16.97
CA LYS A 29 -10.89 16.27 -15.75
C LYS A 29 -9.77 15.25 -15.96
N LEU A 30 -9.75 14.64 -17.15
CA LEU A 30 -8.69 13.77 -17.65
C LEU A 30 -8.20 14.31 -18.99
N SER A 31 -6.89 14.42 -19.15
CA SER A 31 -6.24 14.74 -20.44
C SER A 31 -5.09 13.77 -20.69
N VAL A 32 -4.81 13.43 -21.95
CA VAL A 32 -3.72 12.52 -22.30
C VAL A 32 -2.80 13.19 -23.32
N LYS A 33 -1.51 13.27 -23.01
CA LYS A 33 -0.49 13.85 -23.90
C LYS A 33 0.74 12.96 -23.94
N LYS A 34 1.08 12.46 -25.13
CA LYS A 34 2.27 11.61 -25.37
C LYS A 34 2.35 10.42 -24.38
N GLY A 35 1.26 9.69 -24.21
CA GLY A 35 1.20 8.53 -23.30
C GLY A 35 1.10 8.88 -21.82
N ILE A 36 1.00 10.16 -21.45
CA ILE A 36 0.83 10.58 -20.05
C ILE A 36 -0.62 11.00 -19.83
N ALA A 37 -1.31 10.31 -18.93
CA ALA A 37 -2.65 10.67 -18.47
C ALA A 37 -2.57 11.59 -17.25
N TYR A 38 -3.23 12.74 -17.32
CA TYR A 38 -3.30 13.72 -16.24
C TYR A 38 -4.72 13.81 -15.72
N PHE A 39 -4.90 13.53 -14.43
CA PHE A 39 -6.14 13.82 -13.70
C PHE A 39 -6.04 15.20 -13.06
N ASN A 40 -6.72 16.18 -13.65
CA ASN A 40 -6.64 17.60 -13.29
C ASN A 40 -7.75 18.07 -12.35
N ALA A 41 -8.75 17.22 -12.10
CA ALA A 41 -9.86 17.48 -11.19
C ALA A 41 -10.42 16.15 -10.69
N ASP A 42 -11.19 16.20 -9.61
CA ASP A 42 -11.83 15.02 -9.04
C ASP A 42 -12.61 14.23 -10.09
N THR A 43 -12.32 12.94 -10.18
CA THR A 43 -12.79 12.07 -11.25
C THR A 43 -13.22 10.72 -10.70
N ILE A 44 -14.41 10.27 -11.08
CA ILE A 44 -14.87 8.91 -10.81
C ILE A 44 -14.57 8.07 -12.05
N ILE A 45 -13.68 7.09 -11.91
CA ILE A 45 -13.27 6.17 -13.00
C ILE A 45 -13.99 4.82 -12.93
N GLY A 46 -14.72 4.58 -11.83
CA GLY A 46 -15.43 3.34 -11.57
C GLY A 46 -14.54 2.21 -11.07
N PRO A 47 -15.13 1.04 -10.78
CA PRO A 47 -14.46 0.00 -10.01
C PRO A 47 -13.39 -0.80 -10.78
N LYS A 48 -13.31 -0.62 -12.10
CA LYS A 48 -12.39 -1.34 -13.01
C LYS A 48 -12.05 -0.51 -14.24
N PHE A 49 -11.47 0.66 -14.04
CA PHE A 49 -11.01 1.48 -15.15
C PHE A 49 -9.86 0.77 -15.86
N LYS A 50 -10.09 0.34 -17.11
CA LYS A 50 -9.05 -0.29 -17.91
C LYS A 50 -8.05 0.77 -18.35
N VAL A 51 -6.82 0.68 -17.84
CA VAL A 51 -5.73 1.58 -18.26
C VAL A 51 -5.34 1.24 -19.69
N PRO A 52 -5.41 2.19 -20.64
CA PRO A 52 -4.98 1.94 -22.01
C PRO A 52 -3.50 1.56 -22.10
N GLU A 53 -3.16 0.60 -22.96
CA GLU A 53 -1.77 0.21 -23.23
C GLU A 53 -0.92 1.37 -23.75
N SER A 54 -1.56 2.37 -24.37
CA SER A 54 -0.91 3.59 -24.87
C SER A 54 -0.50 4.56 -23.78
N TRP A 55 -0.91 4.35 -22.52
CA TRP A 55 -0.47 5.16 -21.40
C TRP A 55 0.79 4.56 -20.81
N ASP A 56 1.85 5.34 -20.68
CA ASP A 56 3.07 4.97 -19.98
C ASP A 56 3.08 5.50 -18.54
N LYS A 57 2.29 6.56 -18.28
CA LYS A 57 2.25 7.24 -16.99
C LYS A 57 0.87 7.78 -16.67
N VAL A 58 0.50 7.70 -15.40
CA VAL A 58 -0.66 8.36 -14.79
C VAL A 58 -0.16 9.38 -13.78
N ILE A 59 -0.62 10.63 -13.90
CA ILE A 59 -0.33 11.73 -12.98
C ILE A 59 -1.63 12.23 -12.36
N ILE A 60 -1.70 12.19 -11.04
CA ILE A 60 -2.79 12.78 -10.26
C ILE A 60 -2.31 14.13 -9.72
N LYS A 61 -2.95 15.22 -10.14
CA LYS A 61 -2.58 16.56 -9.70
C LYS A 61 -2.74 16.73 -8.18
N LYS A 62 -2.08 17.75 -7.63
CA LYS A 62 -2.26 18.11 -6.22
C LYS A 62 -3.73 18.46 -5.95
N ASN A 63 -4.27 17.99 -4.82
CA ASN A 63 -5.67 18.19 -4.40
C ASN A 63 -6.69 17.56 -5.36
N VAL A 64 -6.32 16.47 -6.02
CA VAL A 64 -7.23 15.71 -6.89
C VAL A 64 -7.42 14.32 -6.31
N THR A 65 -8.68 13.90 -6.26
CA THR A 65 -9.09 12.54 -5.91
C THR A 65 -9.62 11.81 -7.15
N VAL A 66 -8.99 10.67 -7.44
CA VAL A 66 -9.49 9.71 -8.42
C VAL A 66 -10.20 8.59 -7.69
N THR A 67 -11.52 8.51 -7.86
CA THR A 67 -12.37 7.51 -7.19
C THR A 67 -12.60 6.31 -8.11
N GLY A 68 -12.12 5.14 -7.72
CA GLY A 68 -12.23 3.89 -8.45
C GLY A 68 -10.94 3.06 -8.39
N SER A 69 -10.73 2.21 -9.40
CA SER A 69 -9.56 1.35 -9.52
C SER A 69 -8.96 1.35 -10.91
N PHE A 70 -7.64 1.30 -10.97
CA PHE A 70 -6.87 1.10 -12.19
C PHE A 70 -6.63 -0.39 -12.44
N TYR A 71 -7.15 -0.89 -13.56
CA TYR A 71 -7.10 -2.31 -13.92
C TYR A 71 -6.35 -2.52 -15.24
N MET A 72 -5.39 -3.43 -15.23
CA MET A 72 -4.49 -3.75 -16.34
C MET A 72 -4.47 -5.27 -16.60
N PRO A 73 -5.49 -5.82 -17.27
CA PRO A 73 -5.63 -7.27 -17.47
C PRO A 73 -4.60 -7.86 -18.44
N THR A 74 -4.07 -7.06 -19.36
CA THR A 74 -3.26 -7.53 -20.49
C THR A 74 -1.90 -6.85 -20.59
N ARG A 75 -1.63 -5.87 -19.74
CA ARG A 75 -0.48 -4.99 -19.87
C ARG A 75 0.82 -5.72 -19.56
N THR A 76 1.77 -5.66 -20.48
CA THR A 76 3.13 -6.18 -20.29
C THR A 76 4.20 -5.09 -20.26
N ARG A 77 3.88 -3.87 -20.69
CA ARG A 77 4.80 -2.73 -20.68
C ARG A 77 4.87 -2.07 -19.30
N PRO A 78 6.03 -1.51 -18.92
CA PRO A 78 6.15 -0.74 -17.68
C PRO A 78 5.15 0.40 -17.57
N ILE A 79 4.75 0.77 -16.35
CA ILE A 79 3.87 1.91 -16.09
C ILE A 79 4.24 2.62 -14.79
N GLU A 80 4.06 3.93 -14.79
CA GLU A 80 4.25 4.79 -13.62
C GLU A 80 2.92 5.40 -13.16
N PHE A 81 2.65 5.35 -11.86
CA PHE A 81 1.58 6.07 -11.18
C PHE A 81 2.19 7.08 -10.23
N ALA A 82 2.02 8.36 -10.52
CA ALA A 82 2.60 9.46 -9.78
C ALA A 82 1.51 10.40 -9.24
N GLY A 83 1.67 10.87 -8.01
CA GLY A 83 1.00 12.08 -7.56
C GLY A 83 1.92 13.29 -7.62
N GLU A 84 1.36 14.48 -7.63
CA GLU A 84 2.12 15.71 -7.36
C GLU A 84 2.24 15.99 -5.85
N SER A 85 1.56 15.20 -5.02
CA SER A 85 1.51 15.35 -3.57
C SER A 85 1.14 14.03 -2.91
N ARG A 86 2.07 13.50 -2.10
CA ARG A 86 1.83 12.32 -1.23
C ARG A 86 0.57 12.45 -0.38
N GLU A 87 0.20 13.68 -0.01
CA GLU A 87 -0.92 13.91 0.90
C GLU A 87 -2.25 14.15 0.19
N THR A 88 -2.24 14.74 -1.00
CA THR A 88 -3.45 15.28 -1.63
C THR A 88 -3.65 14.86 -3.08
N SER A 89 -2.76 14.05 -3.65
CA SER A 89 -3.00 13.31 -4.88
C SER A 89 -3.50 11.91 -4.50
N ILE A 90 -4.79 11.67 -4.64
CA ILE A 90 -5.48 10.55 -3.99
C ILE A 90 -6.03 9.57 -5.02
N ILE A 91 -5.77 8.28 -4.83
CA ILE A 91 -6.55 7.18 -5.38
C ILE A 91 -7.45 6.68 -4.26
N GLN A 92 -8.76 6.70 -4.45
CA GLN A 92 -9.72 6.26 -3.44
C GLN A 92 -10.63 5.19 -4.03
N GLY A 93 -10.94 4.12 -3.28
CA GLY A 93 -12.05 3.25 -3.67
C GLY A 93 -13.39 3.99 -3.59
N ASP A 94 -14.40 3.49 -4.28
CA ASP A 94 -15.74 4.05 -4.28
C ASP A 94 -16.60 3.58 -3.08
N GLY A 95 -16.02 2.79 -2.18
CA GLY A 95 -16.70 2.18 -1.03
C GLY A 95 -17.46 0.90 -1.38
N SER A 96 -17.55 0.51 -2.65
CA SER A 96 -18.14 -0.76 -3.05
C SER A 96 -17.18 -1.90 -2.70
N ARG A 97 -17.59 -2.81 -1.82
CA ARG A 97 -16.79 -4.01 -1.51
C ARG A 97 -17.29 -5.16 -2.40
N PRO A 98 -16.45 -5.78 -3.24
CA PRO A 98 -16.87 -6.99 -3.95
C PRO A 98 -17.11 -8.12 -2.95
N THR A 99 -18.16 -8.90 -3.16
CA THR A 99 -18.51 -10.07 -2.34
C THR A 99 -17.61 -11.28 -2.59
N ASP A 100 -16.91 -11.29 -3.72
CA ASP A 100 -15.97 -12.35 -4.09
C ASP A 100 -14.64 -12.17 -3.35
N ASP A 101 -14.21 -13.19 -2.60
CA ASP A 101 -12.90 -13.22 -1.93
C ASP A 101 -11.78 -13.85 -2.79
N GLY A 102 -12.14 -14.35 -3.97
CA GLY A 102 -11.23 -14.97 -4.92
C GLY A 102 -10.61 -13.98 -5.91
N ILE A 103 -10.07 -14.53 -7.01
CA ILE A 103 -9.38 -13.76 -8.06
C ILE A 103 -10.27 -12.65 -8.63
N LYS A 104 -11.59 -12.88 -8.73
CA LYS A 104 -12.52 -11.87 -9.25
C LYS A 104 -12.62 -10.68 -8.30
N GLY A 105 -12.66 -10.90 -6.98
CA GLY A 105 -12.61 -9.81 -5.99
C GLY A 105 -11.33 -8.98 -6.06
N ARG A 106 -10.19 -9.63 -6.30
CA ARG A 106 -8.89 -8.96 -6.38
C ARG A 106 -8.76 -7.99 -7.56
N SER A 107 -9.60 -8.15 -8.59
CA SER A 107 -9.66 -7.20 -9.71
C SER A 107 -10.24 -5.82 -9.36
N TYR A 108 -10.73 -5.64 -8.13
CA TYR A 108 -11.17 -4.36 -7.57
C TYR A 108 -10.11 -3.71 -6.67
N SER A 109 -8.86 -4.20 -6.70
CA SER A 109 -7.76 -3.53 -5.98
C SER A 109 -7.53 -2.14 -6.58
N ALA A 110 -7.04 -1.17 -5.79
CA ALA A 110 -6.88 0.21 -6.27
C ALA A 110 -5.97 0.28 -7.50
N ILE A 111 -4.89 -0.52 -7.52
CA ILE A 111 -4.05 -0.79 -8.69
C ILE A 111 -3.91 -2.30 -8.86
N ARG A 112 -4.33 -2.82 -10.03
CA ARG A 112 -4.27 -4.24 -10.38
C ARG A 112 -3.67 -4.49 -11.77
N CYS A 113 -2.65 -5.36 -11.84
CA CYS A 113 -2.23 -6.02 -13.08
C CYS A 113 -2.45 -7.53 -13.01
N ASP A 114 -2.87 -8.14 -14.11
CA ASP A 114 -2.96 -9.62 -14.20
C ASP A 114 -1.72 -10.26 -14.85
N LYS A 115 -0.89 -9.47 -15.55
CA LYS A 115 0.33 -9.94 -16.24
C LYS A 115 1.56 -9.70 -15.39
N ASP A 116 2.64 -9.14 -15.92
CA ASP A 116 3.90 -8.95 -15.21
C ASP A 116 4.64 -7.66 -15.65
N PRO A 117 3.96 -6.51 -15.84
CA PRO A 117 4.66 -5.28 -16.14
C PRO A 117 5.47 -4.81 -14.92
N ASP A 118 6.52 -4.06 -15.18
CA ASP A 118 7.17 -3.26 -14.14
C ASP A 118 6.23 -2.11 -13.75
N VAL A 119 6.06 -1.87 -12.45
CA VAL A 119 5.14 -0.86 -11.92
C VAL A 119 5.89 0.03 -10.93
N TYR A 120 5.89 1.34 -11.21
CA TYR A 120 6.42 2.36 -10.30
C TYR A 120 5.28 3.21 -9.75
N ILE A 121 5.18 3.33 -8.43
CA ILE A 121 4.12 4.08 -7.75
C ILE A 121 4.78 5.04 -6.76
N HIS A 122 4.51 6.34 -6.87
CA HIS A 122 5.12 7.30 -5.95
C HIS A 122 4.33 8.59 -5.73
N ASP A 123 4.65 9.28 -4.63
CA ASP A 123 4.16 10.61 -4.29
C ASP A 123 2.63 10.74 -4.26
N LEU A 124 1.93 9.70 -3.82
CA LEU A 124 0.47 9.69 -3.76
C LEU A 124 -0.08 8.98 -2.52
N LYS A 125 -1.37 9.20 -2.27
CA LYS A 125 -2.17 8.50 -1.27
C LYS A 125 -3.09 7.50 -1.94
N ILE A 126 -3.09 6.26 -1.47
CA ILE A 126 -4.08 5.25 -1.82
C ILE A 126 -4.91 4.98 -0.58
N THR A 127 -6.23 5.17 -0.65
CA THR A 127 -7.08 5.00 0.53
C THR A 127 -8.42 4.35 0.24
N LYS A 128 -9.01 3.72 1.26
CA LYS A 128 -10.32 3.06 1.17
C LYS A 128 -10.43 2.14 -0.04
N PRO A 129 -9.48 1.20 -0.26
CA PRO A 129 -9.56 0.31 -1.40
C PRO A 129 -10.84 -0.53 -1.32
N MET A 130 -11.38 -0.91 -2.47
CA MET A 130 -12.53 -1.82 -2.53
C MET A 130 -12.13 -3.25 -2.13
N LYS A 131 -10.89 -3.65 -2.48
CA LYS A 131 -10.25 -4.89 -2.04
C LYS A 131 -8.85 -4.56 -1.49
N PHE A 132 -7.78 -4.86 -2.24
CA PHE A 132 -6.42 -4.52 -1.84
C PHE A 132 -6.00 -3.14 -2.36
N HIS A 133 -4.93 -2.57 -1.81
CA HIS A 133 -4.38 -1.34 -2.36
C HIS A 133 -3.64 -1.63 -3.68
N ILE A 134 -2.61 -2.48 -3.63
CA ILE A 134 -1.80 -2.85 -4.78
C ILE A 134 -1.72 -4.37 -4.85
N HIS A 135 -2.18 -4.97 -5.95
CA HIS A 135 -2.17 -6.42 -6.08
C HIS A 135 -2.03 -6.86 -7.54
N GLY A 136 -1.08 -7.74 -7.85
CA GLY A 136 -0.83 -8.09 -9.25
C GLY A 136 0.08 -9.28 -9.48
N GLY A 137 -0.03 -9.87 -10.68
CA GLY A 137 1.17 -10.36 -11.31
C GLY A 137 1.96 -9.10 -11.71
N PHE A 138 3.14 -8.94 -11.17
CA PHE A 138 3.95 -7.77 -11.44
C PHE A 138 5.38 -8.24 -11.68
N GLY A 139 6.06 -7.58 -12.61
CA GLY A 139 7.51 -7.64 -12.76
C GLY A 139 8.16 -6.98 -11.54
N ASN A 140 8.98 -5.97 -11.76
CA ASN A 140 9.49 -5.15 -10.66
C ASN A 140 8.37 -4.25 -10.12
N VAL A 141 8.18 -4.23 -8.80
CA VAL A 141 7.26 -3.28 -8.13
C VAL A 141 8.09 -2.35 -7.29
N ILE A 142 7.96 -1.04 -7.53
CA ILE A 142 8.64 -0.01 -6.75
C ILE A 142 7.57 0.93 -6.20
N VAL A 143 7.51 1.08 -4.89
CA VAL A 143 6.56 1.97 -4.19
C VAL A 143 7.33 2.93 -3.30
N GLU A 144 7.27 4.23 -3.58
CA GLU A 144 8.07 5.24 -2.88
C GLU A 144 7.25 6.44 -2.43
N ARG A 145 7.48 6.91 -1.20
CA ARG A 145 6.84 8.13 -0.66
C ARG A 145 5.30 8.08 -0.78
N CYS A 146 4.71 6.94 -0.50
CA CYS A 146 3.26 6.74 -0.54
C CYS A 146 2.62 6.65 0.85
N ASN A 147 1.36 7.07 0.92
CA ASN A 147 0.47 6.77 2.03
C ASN A 147 -0.56 5.72 1.59
N ILE A 148 -0.52 4.54 2.18
CA ILE A 148 -1.43 3.42 1.91
C ILE A 148 -2.31 3.26 3.14
N ILE A 149 -3.59 3.63 3.05
CA ILE A 149 -4.46 3.79 4.23
C ILE A 149 -5.81 3.12 3.98
N ALA A 150 -6.08 2.01 4.67
CA ALA A 150 -7.33 1.26 4.53
C ALA A 150 -8.57 2.14 4.73
N GLY A 151 -8.53 3.12 5.64
CA GLY A 151 -9.60 4.12 5.83
C GLY A 151 -10.96 3.58 6.26
N SER A 152 -11.04 2.27 6.54
CA SER A 152 -12.23 1.55 7.03
C SER A 152 -11.79 0.26 7.71
N HIS A 153 -12.55 -0.20 8.72
CA HIS A 153 -12.31 -1.45 9.44
C HIS A 153 -12.80 -2.66 8.61
N THR A 154 -12.22 -2.88 7.44
CA THR A 154 -12.64 -3.97 6.55
C THR A 154 -11.51 -4.98 6.35
N THR A 155 -11.85 -6.27 6.31
CA THR A 155 -10.87 -7.33 5.99
C THR A 155 -10.39 -7.20 4.54
N THR A 156 -9.31 -7.87 4.16
CA THR A 156 -8.79 -7.87 2.78
C THR A 156 -8.45 -6.48 2.25
N THR A 157 -7.92 -5.61 3.11
CA THR A 157 -7.37 -4.28 2.77
C THR A 157 -5.84 -4.30 2.69
N ASP A 158 -5.31 -5.41 2.16
CA ASP A 158 -3.87 -5.65 2.03
C ASP A 158 -3.14 -4.46 1.40
N GLY A 159 -1.90 -4.25 1.80
CA GLY A 159 -1.04 -3.20 1.30
C GLY A 159 -0.51 -3.52 -0.10
N ILE A 160 0.69 -4.09 -0.15
CA ILE A 160 1.43 -4.32 -1.40
C ILE A 160 1.60 -5.82 -1.65
N HIS A 161 1.14 -6.27 -2.81
CA HIS A 161 1.25 -7.65 -3.29
C HIS A 161 1.62 -7.74 -4.77
N GLY A 162 2.55 -8.62 -5.10
CA GLY A 162 3.11 -8.96 -6.41
C GLY A 162 4.59 -8.61 -6.52
N GLY A 163 5.25 -9.02 -7.61
CA GLY A 163 6.68 -8.79 -7.84
C GLY A 163 7.58 -9.76 -7.07
N ILE A 164 7.38 -11.07 -7.24
CA ILE A 164 8.12 -12.13 -6.52
C ILE A 164 9.63 -11.87 -6.52
N GLY A 165 10.21 -11.69 -5.33
CA GLY A 165 11.61 -11.36 -5.09
C GLY A 165 12.13 -10.02 -5.63
N LYS A 166 11.26 -9.13 -6.08
CA LYS A 166 11.60 -7.91 -6.83
C LYS A 166 10.96 -6.63 -6.29
N THR A 167 10.15 -6.72 -5.24
CA THR A 167 9.42 -5.57 -4.71
C THR A 167 10.29 -4.69 -3.82
N VAL A 168 10.28 -3.38 -4.08
CA VAL A 168 11.00 -2.35 -3.32
C VAL A 168 10.00 -1.35 -2.76
N VAL A 169 10.06 -1.10 -1.45
CA VAL A 169 9.17 -0.15 -0.75
C VAL A 169 10.02 0.83 0.04
N LYS A 170 9.86 2.14 -0.18
CA LYS A 170 10.66 3.16 0.52
C LYS A 170 9.87 4.37 0.98
N ASP A 171 10.20 4.85 2.17
CA ASP A 171 9.67 6.09 2.73
C ASP A 171 8.13 6.13 2.78
N CYS A 172 7.49 4.98 3.02
CA CYS A 172 6.04 4.84 2.99
C CYS A 172 5.41 4.89 4.39
N PHE A 173 4.11 5.16 4.43
CA PHE A 173 3.26 4.93 5.59
C PHE A 173 2.14 3.97 5.17
N ILE A 174 2.04 2.82 5.84
CA ILE A 174 1.13 1.73 5.47
C ILE A 174 0.26 1.40 6.68
N ASP A 175 -1.03 1.66 6.57
CA ASP A 175 -2.05 1.49 7.59
C ASP A 175 -3.17 0.60 7.05
N VAL A 176 -3.18 -0.66 7.48
CA VAL A 176 -4.02 -1.71 6.89
C VAL A 176 -4.67 -2.60 7.95
N TYR A 177 -5.78 -3.25 7.61
CA TYR A 177 -6.49 -4.20 8.48
C TYR A 177 -6.23 -5.67 8.10
N ASP A 178 -5.27 -5.90 7.21
CA ASP A 178 -4.81 -7.21 6.74
C ASP A 178 -3.30 -7.17 6.42
N ASP A 179 -2.78 -8.09 5.62
CA ASP A 179 -1.35 -8.15 5.27
C ASP A 179 -0.81 -6.87 4.61
N ALA A 180 0.23 -6.29 5.18
CA ALA A 180 0.77 -5.02 4.66
C ALA A 180 1.76 -5.23 3.51
N LEU A 181 2.66 -6.20 3.63
CA LEU A 181 3.68 -6.52 2.63
C LEU A 181 4.01 -8.01 2.66
N TYR A 182 4.03 -8.63 1.48
CA TYR A 182 4.44 -10.01 1.32
C TYR A 182 5.96 -10.11 1.14
N THR A 183 6.64 -10.76 2.07
CA THR A 183 8.11 -10.82 2.11
C THR A 183 8.71 -11.78 1.08
N ILE A 184 7.95 -12.75 0.58
CA ILE A 184 8.35 -13.55 -0.60
C ILE A 184 8.44 -12.72 -1.88
N GLU A 185 7.80 -11.56 -1.89
CA GLU A 185 7.81 -10.59 -3.00
C GLU A 185 8.82 -9.47 -2.75
N CYS A 186 8.95 -9.06 -1.49
CA CYS A 186 9.92 -8.06 -1.07
C CYS A 186 11.37 -8.45 -1.38
N LYS A 187 12.07 -7.54 -2.05
CA LYS A 187 13.53 -7.43 -2.06
C LYS A 187 14.02 -6.49 -0.95
N LEU A 188 13.40 -5.33 -0.83
CA LEU A 188 13.78 -4.29 0.13
C LEU A 188 12.55 -3.52 0.62
N VAL A 189 12.49 -3.29 1.92
CA VAL A 189 11.63 -2.27 2.53
C VAL A 189 12.47 -1.37 3.43
N GLU A 190 12.40 -0.07 3.20
CA GLU A 190 13.25 0.93 3.88
C GLU A 190 12.43 2.13 4.38
N ASN A 191 12.78 2.66 5.56
CA ASN A 191 12.24 3.90 6.12
C ASN A 191 10.69 3.94 6.15
N THR A 192 10.06 2.78 6.36
CA THR A 192 8.60 2.64 6.23
C THR A 192 7.96 2.41 7.59
N THR A 193 6.83 3.08 7.82
CA THR A 193 6.01 2.88 9.02
C THR A 193 4.79 2.04 8.69
N PHE A 194 4.53 1.03 9.52
CA PHE A 194 3.37 0.14 9.43
C PHE A 194 2.46 0.34 10.63
N VAL A 195 1.15 0.46 10.40
CA VAL A 195 0.12 0.37 11.44
C VAL A 195 -0.62 -0.95 11.25
N HIS A 196 -0.52 -1.82 12.24
CA HIS A 196 -1.09 -3.17 12.24
C HIS A 196 -2.40 -3.19 13.03
N ASN A 197 -3.53 -3.12 12.33
CA ASN A 197 -4.82 -2.90 13.00
C ASN A 197 -5.58 -4.16 13.39
N LYS A 198 -5.50 -5.27 12.64
CA LYS A 198 -6.32 -6.45 12.95
C LYS A 198 -5.76 -7.76 12.40
N ASN A 199 -6.02 -8.04 11.12
CA ASN A 199 -5.67 -9.31 10.49
C ASN A 199 -4.31 -9.23 9.82
N GLY A 200 -3.79 -10.41 9.49
CA GLY A 200 -2.57 -10.53 8.71
C GLY A 200 -1.32 -10.13 9.50
N SER A 201 -0.29 -9.77 8.76
CA SER A 201 1.01 -9.32 9.26
C SER A 201 1.52 -8.10 8.50
N PRO A 202 2.22 -7.17 9.17
CA PRO A 202 3.07 -6.18 8.49
C PRO A 202 4.03 -6.82 7.49
N PHE A 203 4.67 -7.93 7.88
CA PHE A 203 5.56 -8.73 7.04
C PHE A 203 5.02 -10.15 6.90
N MET A 204 4.07 -10.35 6.00
CA MET A 204 3.53 -11.68 5.70
C MET A 204 4.50 -12.45 4.80
N VAL A 205 4.86 -13.68 5.11
CA VAL A 205 5.64 -14.53 4.19
C VAL A 205 4.73 -14.96 3.05
N SER A 206 3.77 -15.84 3.31
CA SER A 206 2.79 -16.25 2.31
C SER A 206 1.58 -16.97 2.92
N TRP A 207 0.50 -17.07 2.13
CA TRP A 207 -0.65 -17.96 2.38
C TRP A 207 -0.49 -19.34 1.71
N GLY A 208 0.74 -19.74 1.41
CA GLY A 208 1.03 -20.99 0.72
C GLY A 208 1.50 -20.85 -0.72
N ALA A 209 2.02 -19.68 -1.09
CA ALA A 209 2.93 -19.57 -2.22
C ALA A 209 4.31 -20.12 -1.82
N SER A 210 5.04 -20.68 -2.78
CA SER A 210 6.40 -21.18 -2.55
C SER A 210 7.37 -20.03 -2.38
N VAL A 211 8.25 -20.12 -1.39
CA VAL A 211 9.38 -19.19 -1.24
C VAL A 211 10.38 -19.46 -2.38
N PRO A 212 10.85 -18.43 -3.11
CA PRO A 212 11.90 -18.61 -4.11
C PRO A 212 13.23 -19.05 -3.45
N ASP A 213 14.02 -19.83 -4.18
CA ASP A 213 15.30 -20.35 -3.67
C ASP A 213 16.24 -19.20 -3.25
N ASN A 214 16.82 -19.32 -2.05
CA ASN A 214 17.73 -18.33 -1.45
C ASN A 214 17.16 -16.90 -1.39
N HIS A 215 15.83 -16.76 -1.37
CA HIS A 215 15.20 -15.44 -1.34
C HIS A 215 15.40 -14.74 0.01
N THR A 216 15.80 -13.47 -0.06
CA THR A 216 16.00 -12.59 1.10
C THR A 216 15.23 -11.29 0.91
N CYS A 217 14.38 -10.94 1.88
CA CYS A 217 13.81 -9.59 2.01
C CYS A 217 14.62 -8.81 3.04
N VAL A 218 15.16 -7.66 2.65
CA VAL A 218 15.85 -6.73 3.55
C VAL A 218 14.84 -5.74 4.14
N ILE A 219 14.79 -5.65 5.47
CA ILE A 219 13.93 -4.76 6.23
C ILE A 219 14.80 -3.76 6.96
N LYS A 220 14.76 -2.49 6.55
CA LYS A 220 15.70 -1.47 7.01
C LYS A 220 15.00 -0.23 7.56
N ASN A 221 15.39 0.23 8.75
CA ASN A 221 14.87 1.48 9.32
C ASN A 221 13.33 1.54 9.41
N CYS A 222 12.67 0.43 9.73
CA CYS A 222 11.21 0.34 9.75
C CYS A 222 10.63 0.58 11.15
N THR A 223 9.41 1.12 11.19
CA THR A 223 8.60 1.21 12.41
C THR A 223 7.34 0.37 12.25
N VAL A 224 6.98 -0.39 13.28
CA VAL A 224 5.70 -1.09 13.34
C VAL A 224 4.94 -0.66 14.59
N ILE A 225 3.69 -0.25 14.39
CA ILE A 225 2.76 0.21 15.41
C ILE A 225 1.63 -0.82 15.52
N ASP A 226 1.59 -1.57 16.61
CA ASP A 226 0.47 -2.43 16.95
C ASP A 226 -0.73 -1.58 17.37
N ASN A 227 -1.86 -1.72 16.65
CA ASN A 227 -3.06 -0.90 16.84
C ASN A 227 -4.37 -1.70 17.06
N TYR A 228 -4.29 -2.99 17.35
CA TYR A 228 -5.47 -3.86 17.39
C TYR A 228 -6.15 -3.93 18.78
N GLU A 229 -7.49 -4.03 18.77
CA GLU A 229 -8.39 -3.93 19.95
C GLU A 229 -8.72 -5.27 20.64
N ASP A 230 -8.29 -6.38 20.04
CA ASP A 230 -8.53 -7.78 20.42
C ASP A 230 -9.95 -8.34 20.12
N GLU A 231 -10.05 -9.68 20.10
CA GLU A 231 -11.19 -10.57 19.75
C GLU A 231 -11.19 -11.25 18.35
N GLY A 232 -10.11 -11.16 17.57
CA GLY A 232 -10.10 -11.75 16.21
C GLY A 232 -8.74 -12.16 15.65
N TYR A 233 -8.74 -12.74 14.43
CA TYR A 233 -7.55 -13.28 13.77
C TYR A 233 -6.45 -12.23 13.68
N HIS A 234 -5.31 -12.54 14.31
CA HIS A 234 -4.08 -11.77 14.32
C HIS A 234 -2.92 -12.70 14.03
N HIS A 235 -1.98 -12.20 13.25
CA HIS A 235 -0.71 -12.85 13.04
C HIS A 235 0.41 -12.04 13.71
N GLY A 236 1.61 -12.58 13.74
CA GLY A 236 2.76 -11.83 14.28
C GLY A 236 3.14 -10.65 13.39
N ILE A 237 4.08 -9.83 13.86
CA ILE A 237 4.68 -8.77 13.04
C ILE A 237 5.27 -9.35 11.74
N VAL A 238 5.98 -10.46 11.88
CA VAL A 238 6.32 -11.39 10.82
C VAL A 238 5.43 -12.62 10.94
N GLY A 239 4.76 -12.99 9.87
CA GLY A 239 3.82 -14.10 9.87
C GLY A 239 3.96 -15.02 8.68
N TRP A 240 3.79 -16.32 8.86
CA TRP A 240 3.70 -17.29 7.77
C TRP A 240 2.50 -18.22 7.94
N ALA A 241 1.50 -18.09 7.07
CA ALA A 241 0.24 -18.83 7.21
C ALA A 241 0.23 -20.18 6.46
N GLY A 242 0.90 -20.26 5.30
CA GLY A 242 1.26 -21.50 4.54
C GLY A 242 0.12 -22.49 4.20
N LYS A 243 0.45 -23.55 3.46
CA LYS A 243 -0.42 -24.72 3.22
C LYS A 243 0.23 -26.01 3.72
N LYS A 244 -0.59 -26.94 4.23
CA LYS A 244 -0.19 -28.23 4.84
C LYS A 244 0.80 -29.06 4.01
N GLU A 245 0.59 -29.12 2.71
CA GLU A 245 1.30 -30.03 1.79
C GLU A 245 2.50 -29.37 1.09
N GLN A 246 2.92 -28.19 1.55
CA GLN A 246 4.12 -27.58 1.01
C GLN A 246 5.36 -28.36 1.48
N LYS A 247 6.29 -28.56 0.54
CA LYS A 247 7.65 -29.01 0.87
C LYS A 247 8.29 -28.02 1.85
N SER A 248 9.29 -28.48 2.60
CA SER A 248 10.12 -27.61 3.42
C SER A 248 10.60 -26.40 2.63
N GLN A 249 10.47 -25.23 3.22
CA GLN A 249 10.81 -23.95 2.60
C GLN A 249 11.53 -23.07 3.61
N THR A 250 12.51 -22.32 3.14
CA THR A 250 13.27 -21.38 3.95
C THR A 250 13.05 -19.97 3.44
N MET A 251 12.66 -19.05 4.33
CA MET A 251 12.57 -17.62 4.05
C MET A 251 13.63 -16.87 4.84
N HIS A 252 14.43 -16.03 4.18
CA HIS A 252 15.42 -15.19 4.84
C HIS A 252 14.91 -13.76 5.00
N LEU A 253 14.92 -13.25 6.23
CA LEU A 253 14.63 -11.85 6.54
C LEU A 253 15.85 -11.21 7.16
N LYS A 254 16.36 -10.15 6.54
CA LYS A 254 17.52 -9.42 7.04
C LYS A 254 17.09 -8.08 7.60
N PHE A 255 17.21 -7.91 8.90
CA PHE A 255 16.90 -6.64 9.57
C PHE A 255 18.15 -5.78 9.66
N GLU A 256 18.09 -4.57 9.10
CA GLU A 256 19.19 -3.61 9.08
C GLU A 256 18.77 -2.26 9.70
N GLY A 257 19.73 -1.56 10.29
CA GLY A 257 19.46 -0.27 10.94
C GLY A 257 18.42 -0.36 12.05
N THR A 258 17.63 0.70 12.24
CA THR A 258 16.72 0.79 13.39
C THR A 258 15.38 0.13 13.10
N PHE A 259 15.02 -0.90 13.86
CA PHE A 259 13.65 -1.42 13.86
C PHE A 259 12.93 -0.96 15.14
N THR A 260 11.91 -0.13 14.98
CA THR A 260 11.15 0.42 16.10
C THR A 260 9.81 -0.28 16.22
N ARG A 261 9.48 -0.71 17.44
CA ARG A 261 8.20 -1.31 17.75
C ARG A 261 7.43 -0.45 18.74
N LYS A 262 6.16 -0.18 18.46
CA LYS A 262 5.27 0.59 19.31
C LYS A 262 3.94 -0.15 19.46
N VAL A 263 3.29 0.07 20.60
CA VAL A 263 1.93 -0.38 20.85
C VAL A 263 1.11 0.86 21.17
N ASN A 264 0.03 1.09 20.44
CA ASN A 264 -0.84 2.23 20.72
C ASN A 264 -1.52 2.07 22.10
N PRO A 265 -1.82 3.17 22.81
CA PRO A 265 -2.47 3.10 24.12
C PRO A 265 -3.76 2.27 24.09
N GLY A 266 -3.89 1.34 25.04
CA GLY A 266 -5.05 0.44 25.13
C GLY A 266 -5.10 -0.69 24.09
N LYS A 267 -4.08 -0.81 23.23
CA LYS A 267 -3.95 -1.90 22.25
C LYS A 267 -3.05 -3.00 22.78
N LYS A 268 -3.07 -4.15 22.10
CA LYS A 268 -2.26 -5.31 22.48
C LYS A 268 -1.01 -5.44 21.62
N GLU A 269 0.01 -6.03 22.21
CA GLU A 269 1.27 -6.31 21.53
C GLU A 269 1.18 -7.64 20.77
N SER A 270 1.50 -7.63 19.46
CA SER A 270 1.56 -8.86 18.65
C SER A 270 2.74 -9.77 19.05
N PRO A 271 2.76 -11.05 18.68
CA PRO A 271 4.02 -11.79 18.62
C PRO A 271 4.95 -11.19 17.57
N MET A 272 6.27 -11.28 17.73
CA MET A 272 7.19 -10.84 16.68
C MET A 272 7.15 -11.80 15.49
N TYR A 273 7.25 -13.10 15.76
CA TYR A 273 7.24 -14.15 14.73
C TYR A 273 6.08 -15.10 14.95
N THR A 274 5.30 -15.38 13.92
CA THR A 274 4.29 -16.43 13.95
C THR A 274 4.34 -17.32 12.73
N ILE A 275 4.36 -18.63 12.93
CA ILE A 275 4.22 -19.64 11.87
C ILE A 275 2.95 -20.45 12.14
N GLY A 276 2.05 -20.48 11.17
CA GLY A 276 0.74 -21.12 11.23
C GLY A 276 -0.38 -20.19 11.68
N ARG A 277 -1.62 -20.58 11.33
CA ARG A 277 -2.84 -19.81 11.64
C ARG A 277 -3.44 -20.26 12.98
N PRO A 278 -4.10 -19.37 13.76
CA PRO A 278 -4.86 -19.78 14.93
C PRO A 278 -6.03 -20.68 14.51
N GLY A 279 -6.28 -21.75 15.27
CA GLY A 279 -7.41 -22.66 15.06
C GLY A 279 -7.39 -23.45 13.74
N LYS A 280 -6.24 -23.49 13.06
CA LYS A 280 -6.02 -24.28 11.83
C LYS A 280 -4.73 -25.09 11.97
N GLU A 281 -4.52 -25.98 11.02
CA GLU A 281 -3.27 -26.73 10.89
C GLU A 281 -2.09 -25.77 10.64
N GLY A 282 -0.89 -26.18 11.08
CA GLY A 282 0.33 -25.39 10.95
C GLY A 282 0.97 -25.49 9.56
N VAL A 283 2.07 -24.75 9.36
CA VAL A 283 2.94 -24.92 8.19
C VAL A 283 3.99 -25.97 8.53
N ASN A 284 4.15 -27.00 7.70
CA ASN A 284 5.15 -28.05 7.94
C ASN A 284 6.52 -27.63 7.43
N ASP A 285 7.56 -27.94 8.22
CA ASP A 285 8.97 -27.78 7.85
C ASP A 285 9.34 -26.38 7.31
N ALA A 286 8.66 -25.32 7.76
CA ALA A 286 8.96 -23.94 7.40
C ALA A 286 10.07 -23.40 8.29
N ILE A 287 11.08 -22.82 7.67
CA ILE A 287 12.24 -22.25 8.36
C ILE A 287 12.26 -20.75 8.06
N LEU A 288 12.07 -19.95 9.11
CA LEU A 288 12.24 -18.51 9.02
C LEU A 288 13.63 -18.14 9.55
N LYS A 289 14.55 -17.75 8.67
CA LYS A 289 15.90 -17.31 9.02
C LYS A 289 15.92 -15.81 9.20
N ILE A 290 16.30 -15.36 10.39
CA ILE A 290 16.39 -13.96 10.79
C ILE A 290 17.86 -13.57 10.89
N GLU A 291 18.23 -12.54 10.14
CA GLU A 291 19.61 -12.05 9.97
C GLU A 291 19.77 -10.60 10.41
N GLY A 292 21.00 -10.23 10.79
CA GLY A 292 21.37 -8.85 11.15
C GLY A 292 20.88 -8.47 12.55
N ASN A 293 19.96 -7.51 12.64
CA ASN A 293 19.38 -7.10 13.91
C ASN A 293 18.27 -8.06 14.32
N CYS A 294 18.64 -9.16 14.99
CA CYS A 294 17.70 -10.18 15.45
C CYS A 294 16.82 -9.68 16.60
N ILE A 295 15.69 -9.05 16.25
CA ILE A 295 14.74 -8.42 17.18
C ILE A 295 13.87 -9.48 17.88
N SER A 296 13.63 -9.30 19.19
CA SER A 296 12.66 -10.06 20.00
C SER A 296 12.70 -11.58 19.81
N LYS A 297 13.88 -12.18 20.05
CA LYS A 297 14.15 -13.61 19.81
C LYS A 297 13.22 -14.55 20.58
N GLU A 298 12.72 -14.09 21.71
CA GLU A 298 11.79 -14.77 22.60
C GLU A 298 10.32 -14.73 22.13
N SER A 299 9.98 -13.83 21.20
CA SER A 299 8.58 -13.59 20.79
C SER A 299 8.19 -14.42 19.57
N ILE A 300 8.20 -15.74 19.75
CA ILE A 300 7.90 -16.74 18.70
C ILE A 300 6.63 -17.51 19.05
N LYS A 301 5.73 -17.67 18.07
CA LYS A 301 4.59 -18.59 18.14
C LYS A 301 4.56 -19.53 16.94
N ILE A 302 4.71 -20.83 17.19
CA ILE A 302 4.56 -21.87 16.16
C ILE A 302 3.27 -22.63 16.47
N ARG A 303 2.38 -22.70 15.49
CA ARG A 303 1.04 -23.29 15.64
C ARG A 303 0.94 -24.60 14.88
N GLY A 304 0.10 -25.52 15.40
CA GLY A 304 -0.26 -26.76 14.71
C GLY A 304 0.71 -27.93 14.86
N ASN A 305 1.57 -27.92 15.89
CA ASN A 305 2.54 -28.99 16.20
C ASN A 305 3.35 -29.48 14.99
N THR A 306 4.06 -28.54 14.36
CA THR A 306 4.85 -28.77 13.15
C THR A 306 6.35 -28.74 13.47
N ASN A 307 7.19 -29.24 12.56
CA ASN A 307 8.66 -29.10 12.67
C ASN A 307 9.18 -27.73 12.23
N SER A 308 8.30 -26.74 12.11
CA SER A 308 8.69 -25.39 11.72
C SER A 308 9.52 -24.73 12.81
N LYS A 309 10.37 -23.77 12.43
CA LYS A 309 11.26 -23.07 13.36
C LYS A 309 11.62 -21.67 12.87
N VAL A 310 12.02 -20.84 13.83
CA VAL A 310 12.67 -19.55 13.58
C VAL A 310 14.14 -19.70 13.96
N GLU A 311 15.03 -19.43 13.02
CA GLU A 311 16.48 -19.50 13.22
C GLU A 311 17.06 -18.10 13.21
N PHE A 312 17.88 -17.78 14.20
CA PHE A 312 18.56 -16.49 14.29
C PHE A 312 20.03 -16.68 13.92
N VAL A 313 20.45 -16.08 12.82
CA VAL A 313 21.80 -16.29 12.26
C VAL A 313 22.50 -14.94 12.08
N ASN A 314 23.82 -14.89 12.33
CA ASN A 314 24.63 -13.68 12.20
C ASN A 314 24.06 -12.45 12.93
N CYS A 315 23.51 -12.67 14.13
CA CYS A 315 22.89 -11.59 14.91
C CYS A 315 23.94 -10.64 15.46
N ILE A 316 23.82 -9.35 15.14
CA ILE A 316 24.67 -8.31 15.74
C ILE A 316 24.26 -8.18 17.22
N SER A 317 25.20 -8.38 18.14
CA SER A 317 24.96 -8.15 19.56
C SER A 317 24.72 -6.65 19.80
N LYS A 318 23.68 -6.31 20.56
CA LYS A 318 23.36 -4.92 20.96
C LYS A 318 24.46 -4.23 21.80
N SER A 319 25.62 -4.88 22.02
CA SER A 319 26.68 -4.41 22.91
C SER A 319 27.48 -3.22 22.38
N ASP A 320 27.41 -2.88 21.08
CA ASP A 320 28.41 -1.99 20.47
C ASP A 320 27.87 -0.63 19.99
N SER A 321 26.62 -0.26 20.33
CA SER A 321 26.03 1.01 19.85
C SER A 321 25.94 2.13 20.91
N THR A 322 26.68 2.04 22.02
CA THR A 322 26.81 3.14 22.99
C THR A 322 28.24 3.66 23.02
N THR A 323 28.62 4.41 21.99
CA THR A 323 29.61 5.51 22.06
C THR A 323 29.78 6.12 20.68
N HIS A 324 29.19 7.29 20.44
CA HIS A 324 29.83 8.51 19.92
C HIS A 324 28.82 9.64 19.79
#